data_AF-A0A9D4SYN7-F1
#
_entry.id   AF-A0A9D4SYN7-F1
#
_cell.length_a   1.000
_cell.length_b   1.000
_cell.length_c   1.000
_cell.angle_alpha   90.00
_cell.angle_beta   90.00
_cell.angle_gamma   90.00
#
_symmetry.space_group_name_H-M   'P 1'
#
loop_
_entity.id
_entity.type
_entity.pdbx_description
1 polymer ?
#
loop_
_entity_poly.entity_id
_entity_poly.type
_entity_poly.pdbx_seq_one_letter_code
_entity_poly.pdbx_strand_id
1 'polypeptide(L)'
;MTTYQEFAKEWRILEYMDVKDYSSSLPLRTLITHLPLDKRTMTEEGKYVYLARNPWDVCVSFYLMMINLSNFKFQDGTFEDFVDTFVNGNFGYGDYFEHVAAGYAHREEPNVLFLTYEELKKNTREVVLRLAYFLGEQYGRALEKDEAFLQRVLERSKPEYMRNVVVVDLSAGDNPQWNEAFSRERITCIEGHEGEENKYSYVRNGKVGSWKDYFSPALLRKMEHRILEAEKQSSFMDLWKDIREFVTHLVFDKPTMTQEGKYVYLDFVDAFVEAILAMETTSST
;
A
#
# COMPACT_ATOMS: atom_id res chain seq x y z
N MET A 1 15.82 -9.83 -8.55
CA MET A 1 16.16 -9.03 -7.35
C MET A 1 16.00 -9.91 -6.12
N THR A 2 16.82 -9.67 -5.11
CA THR A 2 16.85 -10.38 -3.83
C THR A 2 16.86 -9.43 -2.63
N THR A 3 16.92 -8.11 -2.83
CA THR A 3 16.94 -7.10 -1.75
C THR A 3 16.15 -5.84 -2.13
N TYR A 4 15.65 -5.11 -1.12
CA TYR A 4 15.04 -3.78 -1.29
C TYR A 4 15.98 -2.76 -1.94
N GLN A 5 17.30 -2.89 -1.74
CA GLN A 5 18.27 -1.97 -2.33
C GLN A 5 18.40 -2.16 -3.85
N GLU A 6 18.20 -3.37 -4.37
CA GLU A 6 18.08 -3.62 -5.81
C GLU A 6 16.75 -3.12 -6.37
N PHE A 7 15.66 -3.39 -5.65
CA PHE A 7 14.31 -2.87 -5.94
C PHE A 7 14.33 -1.34 -6.09
N ALA A 8 14.80 -0.63 -5.06
CA ALA A 8 14.84 0.82 -5.01
C ALA A 8 15.89 1.46 -5.93
N LYS A 9 16.72 0.67 -6.64
CA LYS A 9 17.61 1.16 -7.70
C LYS A 9 16.91 1.26 -9.04
N GLU A 10 16.03 0.32 -9.39
CA GLU A 10 15.29 0.36 -10.65
C GLU A 10 13.93 1.07 -10.53
N TRP A 11 13.29 0.97 -9.36
CA TRP A 11 12.00 1.57 -9.02
C TRP A 11 12.21 2.86 -8.23
N ARG A 12 11.52 3.94 -8.64
CA ARG A 12 11.67 5.27 -7.99
C ARG A 12 10.34 5.82 -7.50
N ILE A 13 10.39 6.39 -6.30
CA ILE A 13 9.29 7.08 -5.64
C ILE A 13 9.42 8.58 -5.96
N LEU A 14 8.40 9.17 -6.60
CA LEU A 14 8.47 10.54 -7.14
C LEU A 14 8.63 11.63 -6.07
N GLU A 15 8.18 11.35 -4.85
CA GLU A 15 8.18 12.28 -3.72
C GLU A 15 9.56 12.54 -3.12
N TYR A 16 10.56 11.72 -3.48
CA TYR A 16 11.89 11.72 -2.88
C TYR A 16 13.03 11.90 -3.91
N MET A 17 12.72 12.39 -5.13
CA MET A 17 13.69 12.51 -6.23
C MET A 17 13.32 13.59 -7.27
N ASP A 18 14.30 14.33 -7.81
CA ASP A 18 14.11 15.10 -9.05
C ASP A 18 14.15 14.15 -10.26
N VAL A 19 13.12 14.17 -11.09
CA VAL A 19 12.96 13.34 -12.30
C VAL A 19 14.16 13.44 -13.25
N LYS A 20 14.90 14.56 -13.23
CA LYS A 20 16.12 14.75 -14.05
C LYS A 20 17.24 13.76 -13.73
N ASP A 21 17.31 13.28 -12.50
CA ASP A 21 18.37 12.37 -12.04
C ASP A 21 18.01 10.89 -12.27
N TYR A 22 16.80 10.61 -12.78
CA TYR A 22 16.36 9.24 -13.03
C TYR A 22 16.74 8.73 -14.42
N SER A 23 17.53 7.66 -14.44
CA SER A 23 17.59 6.70 -15.55
C SER A 23 17.25 5.31 -15.03
N SER A 24 16.57 4.52 -15.87
CA SER A 24 16.22 3.12 -15.59
C SER A 24 17.06 2.21 -16.47
N SER A 25 17.55 1.09 -15.92
CA SER A 25 18.20 0.04 -16.71
C SER A 25 17.22 -1.03 -17.22
N LEU A 26 15.99 -1.04 -16.69
CA LEU A 26 14.93 -1.95 -17.09
C LEU A 26 14.22 -1.50 -18.38
N PRO A 27 13.67 -2.46 -19.16
CA PRO A 27 12.86 -2.13 -20.34
C PRO A 27 11.55 -1.42 -19.95
N LEU A 28 10.97 -1.76 -18.79
CA LEU A 28 9.86 -1.02 -18.17
C LEU A 28 10.40 -0.01 -17.15
N ARG A 29 10.41 1.27 -17.54
CA ARG A 29 10.61 2.38 -16.60
C ARG A 29 9.40 2.46 -15.67
N THR A 30 9.58 2.16 -14.39
CA THR A 30 8.47 2.16 -13.42
C THR A 30 8.67 3.15 -12.28
N LEU A 31 7.60 3.91 -12.02
CA LEU A 31 7.53 4.99 -11.05
C LEU A 31 6.43 4.67 -10.04
N ILE A 32 6.68 5.03 -8.78
CA ILE A 32 5.76 4.88 -7.65
C ILE A 32 5.43 6.29 -7.15
N THR A 33 4.19 6.50 -6.73
CA THR A 33 3.75 7.75 -6.09
C THR A 33 2.54 7.49 -5.18
N HIS A 34 2.45 8.28 -4.12
CA HIS A 34 1.31 8.43 -3.21
C HIS A 34 0.57 9.77 -3.43
N LEU A 35 0.85 10.46 -4.53
CA LEU A 35 0.07 11.63 -4.96
C LEU A 35 -1.25 11.18 -5.61
N PRO A 36 -2.34 11.96 -5.48
CA PRO A 36 -3.61 11.67 -6.15
C PRO A 36 -3.45 11.49 -7.66
N LEU A 37 -4.13 10.49 -8.23
CA LEU A 37 -4.20 10.29 -9.67
C LEU A 37 -5.01 11.44 -10.30
N ASP A 38 -4.36 12.26 -11.12
CA ASP A 38 -4.95 13.43 -11.76
C ASP A 38 -4.78 13.35 -13.27
N LYS A 39 -5.88 13.42 -14.03
CA LYS A 39 -5.86 13.40 -15.50
C LYS A 39 -4.99 14.50 -16.12
N ARG A 40 -4.68 15.58 -15.39
CA ARG A 40 -3.77 16.67 -15.83
C ARG A 40 -2.30 16.27 -15.84
N THR A 41 -1.90 15.24 -15.10
CA THR A 41 -0.52 14.72 -15.04
C THR A 41 -0.36 13.37 -15.75
N MET A 42 -1.47 12.79 -16.23
CA MET A 42 -1.46 11.56 -17.03
C MET A 42 -1.04 11.81 -18.48
N THR A 43 -0.32 10.87 -19.09
CA THR A 43 -0.06 10.84 -20.55
C THR A 43 -0.74 9.63 -21.19
N GLU A 44 -0.94 9.65 -22.51
CA GLU A 44 -1.61 8.57 -23.24
C GLU A 44 -0.76 7.29 -23.31
N GLU A 45 0.57 7.43 -23.32
CA GLU A 45 1.54 6.32 -23.35
C GLU A 45 1.82 5.73 -21.96
N GLY A 46 1.57 6.51 -20.90
CA GLY A 46 1.74 6.09 -19.52
C GLY A 46 0.71 5.04 -19.12
N LYS A 47 1.13 4.02 -18.37
CA LYS A 47 0.25 3.02 -17.76
C LYS A 47 0.21 3.22 -16.26
N TYR A 48 -0.99 3.45 -15.73
CA TYR A 48 -1.22 3.78 -14.33
C TYR A 48 -1.85 2.59 -13.63
N VAL A 49 -1.25 2.11 -12.56
CA VAL A 49 -1.87 1.08 -11.71
C VAL A 49 -2.23 1.72 -10.37
N TYR A 50 -3.53 1.76 -10.07
CA TYR A 50 -4.06 2.36 -8.86
C TYR A 50 -4.53 1.26 -7.92
N LEU A 51 -3.92 1.18 -6.73
CA LEU A 51 -4.29 0.22 -5.69
C LEU A 51 -5.06 0.91 -4.56
N ALA A 52 -6.37 0.71 -4.52
CA ALA A 52 -7.21 1.10 -3.40
C ALA A 52 -7.19 0.02 -2.30
N ARG A 53 -7.51 0.39 -1.06
CA ARG A 53 -7.69 -0.53 0.08
C ARG A 53 -8.69 0.03 1.06
N ASN A 54 -9.49 -0.81 1.74
CA ASN A 54 -10.55 -0.34 2.64
C ASN A 54 -10.03 0.64 3.72
N PRO A 55 -10.80 1.71 4.05
CA PRO A 55 -10.33 2.79 4.93
C PRO A 55 -9.92 2.34 6.33
N TRP A 56 -10.61 1.34 6.88
CA TRP A 56 -10.37 0.86 8.24
C TRP A 56 -9.01 0.16 8.36
N ASP A 57 -8.66 -0.76 7.46
CA ASP A 57 -7.32 -1.36 7.46
C ASP A 57 -6.23 -0.35 7.08
N VAL A 58 -6.51 0.61 6.18
CA VAL A 58 -5.52 1.66 5.84
C VAL A 58 -5.20 2.51 7.06
N CYS A 59 -6.22 2.96 7.80
CA CYS A 59 -6.07 3.73 9.02
C CYS A 59 -5.22 2.97 10.06
N VAL A 60 -5.49 1.68 10.27
CA VAL A 60 -4.73 0.82 11.21
C VAL A 60 -3.29 0.56 10.71
N SER A 61 -3.10 0.30 9.42
CA SER A 61 -1.76 0.11 8.84
C SER A 61 -0.89 1.35 8.97
N PHE A 62 -1.46 2.54 8.76
CA PHE A 62 -0.74 3.82 8.85
C PHE A 62 -0.46 4.21 10.30
N TYR A 63 -1.42 4.06 11.23
CA TYR A 63 -1.18 4.21 12.67
C TYR A 63 0.05 3.40 13.13
N LEU A 64 0.07 2.13 12.74
CA LEU A 64 1.11 1.17 13.17
C LEU A 64 2.42 1.30 12.37
N MET A 65 2.45 2.18 11.37
CA MET A 65 3.69 2.70 10.78
C MET A 65 4.17 3.91 11.58
N MET A 66 3.28 4.85 11.91
CA MET A 66 3.62 6.10 12.61
C MET A 66 4.07 5.93 14.06
N ILE A 67 3.53 4.98 14.82
CA ILE A 67 4.04 4.70 16.17
C ILE A 67 5.38 3.95 16.16
N ASN A 68 5.70 3.28 15.04
CA ASN A 68 6.86 2.41 14.94
C ASN A 68 8.09 3.18 14.43
N LEU A 69 7.94 3.95 13.35
CA LEU A 69 9.01 4.72 12.71
C LEU A 69 9.20 6.10 13.35
N SER A 70 10.40 6.38 13.87
CA SER A 70 10.63 7.54 14.74
C SER A 70 10.53 8.91 14.06
N ASN A 71 10.64 8.98 12.73
CA ASN A 71 10.50 10.22 11.96
C ASN A 71 9.08 10.80 11.97
N PHE A 72 8.06 9.98 12.28
CA PHE A 72 6.67 10.45 12.40
C PHE A 72 6.37 11.13 13.74
N LYS A 73 7.25 10.98 14.74
CA LYS A 73 7.15 11.63 16.06
C LYS A 73 5.79 11.40 16.75
N PHE A 74 5.26 10.19 16.61
CA PHE A 74 3.93 9.77 17.07
C PHE A 74 3.96 8.50 17.96
N GLN A 75 5.13 8.10 18.46
CA GLN A 75 5.32 6.83 19.21
C GLN A 75 4.46 6.72 20.49
N ASP A 76 4.18 7.85 21.14
CA ASP A 76 3.30 7.93 22.32
C ASP A 76 1.81 8.15 21.99
N GLY A 77 1.45 8.20 20.70
CA GLY A 77 0.10 8.52 20.22
C GLY A 77 -0.88 7.34 20.29
N THR A 78 -2.13 7.62 20.66
CA THR A 78 -3.18 6.58 20.69
C THR A 78 -3.78 6.33 19.30
N PHE A 79 -4.49 5.21 19.15
CA PHE A 79 -5.22 4.95 17.91
C PHE A 79 -6.39 5.92 17.74
N GLU A 80 -7.02 6.34 18.84
CA GLU A 80 -8.06 7.37 18.88
C GLU A 80 -7.56 8.71 18.30
N ASP A 81 -6.39 9.18 18.73
CA ASP A 81 -5.76 10.42 18.22
C ASP A 81 -5.43 10.30 16.71
N PHE A 82 -4.99 9.11 16.29
CA PHE A 82 -4.70 8.84 14.89
C PHE A 82 -5.97 8.83 14.03
N VAL A 83 -7.06 8.20 14.49
CA VAL A 83 -8.35 8.21 13.77
C VAL A 83 -8.85 9.64 13.62
N ASP A 84 -8.73 10.49 14.64
CA ASP A 84 -9.10 11.90 14.54
C ASP A 84 -8.23 12.67 13.54
N THR A 85 -6.94 12.36 13.44
CA THR A 85 -6.08 12.93 12.39
C THR A 85 -6.49 12.42 11.00
N PHE A 86 -6.81 11.13 10.88
CA PHE A 86 -7.13 10.46 9.63
C PHE A 86 -8.45 10.95 9.01
N VAL A 87 -9.51 11.09 9.81
CA VAL A 87 -10.80 11.59 9.30
C VAL A 87 -10.77 13.08 8.94
N ASN A 88 -9.85 13.86 9.52
CA ASN A 88 -9.69 15.29 9.22
C ASN A 88 -8.71 15.57 8.05
N GLY A 89 -8.16 14.53 7.40
CA GLY A 89 -7.35 14.67 6.18
C GLY A 89 -6.00 15.37 6.35
N ASN A 90 -5.50 15.52 7.58
CA ASN A 90 -4.33 16.37 7.88
C ASN A 90 -2.98 15.63 7.69
N PHE A 91 -2.76 15.05 6.51
CA PHE A 91 -1.51 14.38 6.13
C PHE A 91 -0.83 15.03 4.92
N GLY A 92 0.48 14.81 4.78
CA GLY A 92 1.29 15.35 3.67
C GLY A 92 0.89 14.87 2.26
N TYR A 93 0.04 13.85 2.16
CA TYR A 93 -0.48 13.29 0.89
C TYR A 93 -1.96 13.65 0.64
N GLY A 94 -2.54 14.53 1.47
CA GLY A 94 -3.93 14.94 1.40
C GLY A 94 -4.90 13.99 2.13
N ASP A 95 -6.19 14.19 1.88
CA ASP A 95 -7.26 13.39 2.45
C ASP A 95 -7.40 12.04 1.72
N TYR A 96 -7.45 10.95 2.48
CA TYR A 96 -7.54 9.59 1.93
C TYR A 96 -8.80 9.36 1.07
N PHE A 97 -9.96 9.92 1.46
CA PHE A 97 -11.22 9.70 0.76
C PHE A 97 -11.25 10.48 -0.55
N GLU A 98 -10.73 11.70 -0.56
CA GLU A 98 -10.52 12.48 -1.79
C GLU A 98 -9.52 11.77 -2.73
N HIS A 99 -8.43 11.24 -2.18
CA HIS A 99 -7.42 10.48 -2.93
C HIS A 99 -8.02 9.22 -3.60
N VAL A 100 -8.87 8.46 -2.88
CA VAL A 100 -9.59 7.30 -3.43
C VAL A 100 -10.66 7.71 -4.43
N ALA A 101 -11.42 8.78 -4.16
CA ALA A 101 -12.42 9.29 -5.08
C ALA A 101 -11.80 9.73 -6.43
N ALA A 102 -10.63 10.36 -6.41
CA ALA A 102 -9.88 10.74 -7.62
C ALA A 102 -9.44 9.52 -8.44
N GLY A 103 -8.84 8.51 -7.80
CA GLY A 103 -8.51 7.24 -8.48
C GLY A 103 -9.73 6.52 -9.04
N TYR A 104 -10.82 6.48 -8.26
CA TYR A 104 -12.08 5.85 -8.66
C TYR A 104 -12.78 6.55 -9.82
N ALA A 105 -12.60 7.87 -9.97
CA ALA A 105 -13.11 8.64 -11.11
C ALA A 105 -12.41 8.30 -12.44
N HIS A 106 -11.15 7.83 -12.38
CA HIS A 106 -10.34 7.47 -13.55
C HIS A 106 -10.22 5.96 -13.81
N ARG A 107 -10.90 5.12 -13.02
CA ARG A 107 -10.80 3.64 -13.10
C ARG A 107 -11.19 3.00 -14.43
N GLU A 108 -11.99 3.71 -15.24
CA GLU A 108 -12.49 3.23 -16.55
C GLU A 108 -11.64 3.77 -17.73
N GLU A 109 -10.59 4.57 -17.46
CA GLU A 109 -9.68 5.05 -18.51
C GLU A 109 -8.84 3.87 -19.03
N PRO A 110 -8.61 3.74 -20.35
CA PRO A 110 -8.02 2.54 -20.96
C PRO A 110 -6.56 2.28 -20.55
N ASN A 111 -5.88 3.29 -20.02
CA ASN A 111 -4.52 3.21 -19.50
C ASN A 111 -4.44 3.23 -17.97
N VAL A 112 -5.56 2.98 -17.27
CA VAL A 112 -5.64 2.80 -15.82
C VAL A 112 -6.05 1.37 -15.48
N LEU A 113 -5.24 0.68 -14.68
CA LEU A 113 -5.63 -0.56 -14.01
C LEU A 113 -5.97 -0.22 -12.56
N PHE A 114 -7.27 -0.07 -12.27
CA PHE A 114 -7.75 0.08 -10.91
C PHE A 114 -7.93 -1.29 -10.25
N LEU A 115 -7.42 -1.44 -9.04
CA LEU A 115 -7.48 -2.67 -8.24
C LEU A 115 -7.77 -2.34 -6.78
N THR A 116 -8.41 -3.26 -6.09
CA THR A 116 -8.47 -3.26 -4.63
C THR A 116 -7.48 -4.25 -4.02
N TYR A 117 -6.96 -3.93 -2.83
CA TYR A 117 -6.14 -4.83 -2.03
C TYR A 117 -6.92 -6.11 -1.65
N GLU A 118 -8.24 -5.97 -1.46
CA GLU A 118 -9.16 -7.06 -1.16
C GLU A 118 -9.27 -8.05 -2.34
N GLU A 119 -9.35 -7.59 -3.59
CA GLU A 119 -9.23 -8.44 -4.78
C GLU A 119 -7.86 -9.14 -4.84
N LEU A 120 -6.77 -8.38 -4.65
CA LEU A 120 -5.39 -8.91 -4.67
C LEU A 120 -5.19 -10.03 -3.64
N LYS A 121 -5.78 -9.90 -2.46
CA LYS A 121 -5.73 -10.93 -1.41
C LYS A 121 -6.69 -12.09 -1.66
N LYS A 122 -7.83 -11.86 -2.31
CA LYS A 122 -8.84 -12.89 -2.63
C LYS A 122 -8.41 -13.79 -3.78
N ASN A 123 -7.81 -13.23 -4.84
CA ASN A 123 -7.32 -14.00 -5.99
C ASN A 123 -6.04 -13.39 -6.59
N THR A 124 -4.92 -13.55 -5.88
CA THR A 124 -3.61 -13.04 -6.29
C THR A 124 -3.20 -13.52 -7.70
N ARG A 125 -3.55 -14.76 -8.07
CA ARG A 125 -3.23 -15.32 -9.39
C ARG A 125 -3.90 -14.56 -10.54
N GLU A 126 -5.19 -14.30 -10.40
CA GLU A 126 -5.95 -13.54 -11.40
C GLU A 126 -5.47 -12.09 -11.50
N VAL A 127 -5.21 -11.44 -10.36
CA VAL A 127 -4.71 -10.06 -10.34
C VAL A 127 -3.32 -9.95 -10.96
N VAL A 128 -2.42 -10.89 -10.70
CA VAL A 128 -1.10 -10.96 -11.35
C VAL A 128 -1.23 -11.14 -12.87
N LEU A 129 -2.12 -12.00 -13.36
CA LEU A 129 -2.36 -12.18 -14.79
C LEU A 129 -3.00 -10.92 -15.43
N ARG A 130 -3.99 -10.30 -14.78
CA ARG A 130 -4.60 -9.03 -15.22
C ARG A 130 -3.54 -7.93 -15.34
N LEU A 131 -2.67 -7.80 -14.35
CA LEU A 131 -1.55 -6.85 -14.34
C LEU A 131 -0.56 -7.14 -15.47
N ALA A 132 -0.15 -8.40 -15.66
CA ALA A 132 0.76 -8.78 -16.73
C ALA A 132 0.21 -8.38 -18.11
N TYR A 133 -1.04 -8.72 -18.41
CA TYR A 133 -1.70 -8.34 -19.66
C TYR A 133 -1.84 -6.82 -19.82
N PHE A 134 -2.16 -6.11 -18.75
CA PHE A 134 -2.24 -4.64 -18.76
C PHE A 134 -0.88 -4.01 -19.08
N LEU A 135 0.23 -4.52 -18.53
CA LEU A 135 1.58 -4.07 -18.87
C LEU A 135 1.94 -4.42 -20.33
N GLY A 136 1.50 -5.57 -20.84
CA GLY A 136 1.54 -5.91 -22.28
C GLY A 136 1.24 -7.37 -22.55
N GLU A 137 0.69 -7.69 -23.73
CA GLU A 137 0.28 -9.07 -24.06
C GLU A 137 1.45 -10.06 -23.93
N GLN A 138 2.68 -9.68 -24.27
CA GLN A 138 3.85 -10.54 -24.13
C GLN A 138 4.08 -11.04 -22.70
N TYR A 139 3.77 -10.23 -21.68
CA TYR A 139 3.94 -10.61 -20.27
C TYR A 139 2.84 -11.56 -19.80
N GLY A 140 1.58 -11.26 -20.13
CA GLY A 140 0.45 -12.17 -19.85
C GLY A 140 0.65 -13.54 -20.50
N ARG A 141 1.06 -13.57 -21.77
CA ARG A 141 1.39 -14.80 -22.51
C ARG A 141 2.60 -15.55 -21.95
N ALA A 142 3.57 -14.87 -21.37
CA ALA A 142 4.72 -15.53 -20.73
C ALA A 142 4.27 -16.28 -19.47
N LEU A 143 3.44 -15.67 -18.62
CA LEU A 143 2.90 -16.30 -17.41
C LEU A 143 1.91 -17.43 -17.69
N GLU A 144 1.10 -17.33 -18.75
CA GLU A 144 0.20 -18.43 -19.15
C GLU A 144 0.96 -19.67 -19.65
N LYS A 145 2.11 -19.49 -20.30
CA LYS A 145 2.87 -20.58 -20.93
C LYS A 145 3.82 -21.30 -19.98
N ASP A 146 4.37 -20.60 -18.98
CA ASP A 146 5.23 -21.19 -17.95
C ASP A 146 4.53 -21.12 -16.57
N GLU A 147 3.81 -22.19 -16.25
CA GLU A 147 3.16 -22.37 -14.94
C GLU A 147 4.16 -22.33 -13.78
N ALA A 148 5.38 -22.86 -13.98
CA ALA A 148 6.41 -22.81 -12.95
C ALA A 148 6.91 -21.37 -12.76
N PHE A 149 6.89 -20.53 -13.80
CA PHE A 149 7.20 -19.11 -13.69
C PHE A 149 6.12 -18.34 -12.94
N LEU A 150 4.85 -18.53 -13.31
CA LEU A 150 3.73 -17.97 -12.59
C LEU A 150 3.75 -18.39 -11.11
N GLN A 151 4.04 -19.66 -10.80
CA GLN A 151 4.19 -20.10 -9.41
C GLN A 151 5.36 -19.42 -8.68
N ARG A 152 6.49 -19.13 -9.34
CA ARG A 152 7.59 -18.32 -8.76
C ARG A 152 7.14 -16.88 -8.49
N VAL A 153 6.40 -16.26 -9.41
CA VAL A 153 5.82 -14.91 -9.22
C VAL A 153 4.89 -14.91 -8.01
N LEU A 154 3.98 -15.87 -7.91
CA LEU A 154 3.01 -15.97 -6.81
C LEU A 154 3.66 -16.25 -5.46
N GLU A 155 4.71 -17.08 -5.41
CA GLU A 155 5.47 -17.34 -4.19
C GLU A 155 6.17 -16.07 -3.69
N ARG A 156 6.83 -15.33 -4.60
CA ARG A 156 7.45 -14.04 -4.28
C ARG A 156 6.44 -12.96 -3.92
N SER A 157 5.21 -13.07 -4.45
CA SER A 157 4.08 -12.18 -4.13
C SER A 157 3.37 -12.51 -2.80
N LYS A 158 3.94 -13.38 -1.96
CA LYS A 158 3.44 -13.62 -0.60
C LYS A 158 4.01 -12.62 0.43
N PRO A 159 3.21 -12.12 1.40
CA PRO A 159 3.71 -11.26 2.47
C PRO A 159 4.89 -11.84 3.25
N GLU A 160 4.90 -13.16 3.45
CA GLU A 160 5.95 -13.87 4.19
C GLU A 160 7.31 -13.80 3.47
N TYR A 161 7.32 -13.81 2.13
CA TYR A 161 8.53 -13.65 1.33
C TYR A 161 8.97 -12.17 1.34
N MET A 162 8.06 -11.26 0.98
CA MET A 162 8.38 -9.84 0.83
C MET A 162 8.76 -9.16 2.15
N ARG A 163 8.34 -9.66 3.30
CA ARG A 163 8.80 -9.19 4.61
C ARG A 163 10.31 -9.26 4.82
N ASN A 164 10.98 -10.16 4.11
CA ASN A 164 12.44 -10.32 4.15
C ASN A 164 13.15 -9.63 2.97
N VAL A 165 12.40 -9.16 1.96
CA VAL A 165 12.95 -8.48 0.79
C VAL A 165 12.76 -6.98 0.87
N VAL A 166 11.56 -6.49 1.21
CA VAL A 166 11.19 -5.07 1.29
C VAL A 166 11.55 -4.51 2.67
N VAL A 167 12.85 -4.55 2.97
CA VAL A 167 13.46 -4.06 4.22
C VAL A 167 14.31 -2.82 3.91
N VAL A 168 13.92 -1.68 4.47
CA VAL A 168 14.67 -0.42 4.38
C VAL A 168 15.76 -0.42 5.44
N ASP A 169 16.98 -0.05 5.04
CA ASP A 169 17.99 0.41 6.00
C ASP A 169 17.77 1.91 6.27
N LEU A 170 17.38 2.21 7.51
CA LEU A 170 17.15 3.55 8.04
C LEU A 170 18.46 4.26 8.42
N SER A 171 19.61 3.57 8.37
CA SER A 171 20.90 4.20 8.60
C SER A 171 21.28 5.09 7.41
N ALA A 172 21.77 6.29 7.71
CA ALA A 172 22.28 7.23 6.72
C ALA A 172 23.65 6.77 6.19
N GLY A 173 23.63 5.73 5.36
CA GLY A 173 24.81 5.10 4.75
C GLY A 173 24.80 5.19 3.22
N ASP A 174 24.02 4.31 2.57
CA ASP A 174 24.26 3.93 1.17
C ASP A 174 23.20 4.40 0.15
N ASN A 175 22.15 5.14 0.56
CA ASN A 175 21.22 5.75 -0.39
C ASN A 175 21.21 7.30 -0.31
N PRO A 176 21.83 8.00 -1.27
CA PRO A 176 21.86 9.47 -1.34
C PRO A 176 20.49 10.16 -1.27
N GLN A 177 19.40 9.50 -1.70
CA GLN A 177 18.04 10.06 -1.64
C GLN A 177 17.55 10.22 -0.19
N TRP A 178 17.91 9.26 0.68
CA TRP A 178 17.48 9.25 2.08
C TRP A 178 18.33 10.22 2.89
N ASN A 179 19.56 10.50 2.43
CA ASN A 179 20.43 11.48 3.06
C ASN A 179 19.82 12.90 3.06
N GLU A 180 19.06 13.35 2.06
CA GLU A 180 18.45 14.69 2.13
C GLU A 180 17.17 14.70 2.99
N ALA A 181 16.27 13.74 2.80
CA ALA A 181 15.01 13.65 3.55
C ALA A 181 15.20 13.34 5.05
N PHE A 182 16.31 12.67 5.42
CA PHE A 182 16.50 12.12 6.76
C PHE A 182 17.84 12.50 7.44
N SER A 183 18.65 13.41 6.87
CA SER A 183 19.98 13.82 7.40
C SER A 183 20.00 14.43 8.80
N ARG A 184 18.86 14.84 9.37
CA ARG A 184 18.84 15.69 10.57
C ARG A 184 18.70 14.94 11.89
N GLU A 185 18.14 13.74 11.88
CA GLU A 185 17.89 12.92 13.07
C GLU A 185 18.13 11.44 12.75
N ARG A 186 18.71 10.66 13.67
CA ARG A 186 18.84 9.20 13.48
C ARG A 186 17.46 8.56 13.57
N ILE A 187 17.01 7.94 12.49
CA ILE A 187 15.73 7.25 12.45
C ILE A 187 15.92 5.81 12.93
N THR A 188 14.96 5.35 13.70
CA THR A 188 14.87 4.00 14.23
C THR A 188 13.43 3.52 14.15
N CYS A 189 13.24 2.21 14.27
CA CYS A 189 11.95 1.58 14.43
C CYS A 189 11.90 0.77 15.74
N ILE A 190 10.73 0.76 16.39
CA ILE A 190 10.49 0.02 17.63
C ILE A 190 10.51 -1.49 17.35
N GLU A 191 9.87 -1.93 16.27
CA GLU A 191 9.87 -3.33 15.83
C GLU A 191 10.78 -3.51 14.61
N GLY A 192 12.09 -3.54 14.86
CA GLY A 192 13.11 -3.77 13.85
C GLY A 192 13.03 -5.16 13.19
N HIS A 193 13.32 -5.20 11.89
CA HIS A 193 13.50 -6.44 11.14
C HIS A 193 14.70 -7.21 11.73
N GLU A 194 14.49 -8.49 12.04
CA GLU A 194 15.45 -9.34 12.78
C GLU A 194 15.92 -8.76 14.13
N GLY A 195 15.21 -7.76 14.67
CA GLY A 195 15.59 -7.06 15.91
C GLY A 195 16.54 -5.88 15.73
N GLU A 196 16.90 -5.51 14.49
CA GLU A 196 17.77 -4.37 14.20
C GLU A 196 16.95 -3.07 14.12
N GLU A 197 17.14 -2.14 15.06
CA GLU A 197 16.39 -0.88 15.16
C GLU A 197 16.51 0.04 13.93
N ASN A 198 17.55 -0.15 13.11
CA ASN A 198 17.76 0.57 11.85
C ASN A 198 17.24 -0.17 10.61
N LYS A 199 16.60 -1.35 10.74
CA LYS A 199 16.03 -2.08 9.59
C LYS A 199 14.52 -2.15 9.72
N TYR A 200 13.79 -1.49 8.82
CA TYR A 200 12.33 -1.50 8.85
C TYR A 200 11.75 -2.28 7.66
N SER A 201 10.88 -3.24 7.93
CA SER A 201 10.13 -3.93 6.88
C SER A 201 8.76 -3.25 6.70
N TYR A 202 8.49 -2.76 5.48
CA TYR A 202 7.17 -2.22 5.13
C TYR A 202 6.08 -3.31 5.12
N VAL A 203 6.46 -4.59 5.07
CA VAL A 203 5.54 -5.74 5.10
C VAL A 203 5.43 -6.29 6.51
N ARG A 204 4.21 -6.36 7.07
CA ARG A 204 4.03 -6.92 8.43
C ARG A 204 3.12 -8.16 8.50
N ASN A 205 2.01 -8.25 7.75
CA ASN A 205 1.19 -9.48 7.67
C ASN A 205 0.40 -9.67 6.35
N GLY A 206 0.03 -8.57 5.68
CA GLY A 206 -0.83 -8.58 4.49
C GLY A 206 -2.17 -9.31 4.65
N LYS A 207 -3.00 -8.93 5.63
CA LYS A 207 -4.35 -9.50 5.87
C LYS A 207 -5.44 -8.47 5.58
N VAL A 208 -6.68 -8.92 5.38
CA VAL A 208 -7.86 -8.03 5.29
C VAL A 208 -8.68 -8.18 6.56
N GLY A 209 -9.13 -7.07 7.14
CA GLY A 209 -10.00 -7.05 8.32
C GLY A 209 -9.26 -7.06 9.66
N SER A 210 -7.94 -6.82 9.67
CA SER A 210 -7.14 -6.59 10.88
C SER A 210 -7.68 -5.42 11.71
N TRP A 211 -8.38 -4.48 11.06
CA TRP A 211 -8.99 -3.31 11.70
C TRP A 211 -9.97 -3.61 12.85
N LYS A 212 -10.57 -4.81 12.88
CA LYS A 212 -11.58 -5.19 13.88
C LYS A 212 -11.04 -5.21 15.31
N ASP A 213 -9.74 -5.43 15.47
CA ASP A 213 -9.07 -5.49 16.76
C ASP A 213 -8.77 -4.09 17.35
N TYR A 214 -8.90 -3.03 16.53
CA TYR A 214 -8.54 -1.65 16.86
C TYR A 214 -9.75 -0.71 16.95
N PHE A 215 -10.74 -0.88 16.07
CA PHE A 215 -11.88 0.04 16.00
C PHE A 215 -12.96 -0.24 17.06
N SER A 216 -13.06 0.64 18.06
CA SER A 216 -14.25 0.69 18.92
C SER A 216 -15.49 1.19 18.15
N PRO A 217 -16.72 0.87 18.59
CA PRO A 217 -17.94 1.39 17.96
C PRO A 217 -18.04 2.92 17.91
N ALA A 218 -17.32 3.64 18.79
CA ALA A 218 -17.23 5.10 18.74
C ALA A 218 -16.33 5.59 17.59
N LEU A 219 -15.19 4.92 17.35
CA LEU A 219 -14.30 5.22 16.23
C LEU A 219 -14.94 4.85 14.88
N LEU A 220 -15.70 3.74 14.83
CA LEU A 220 -16.48 3.39 13.64
C LEU A 220 -17.51 4.47 13.27
N ARG A 221 -18.19 5.08 14.26
CA ARG A 221 -19.10 6.21 14.01
C ARG A 221 -18.39 7.45 13.47
N LYS A 222 -17.19 7.78 13.98
CA LYS A 222 -16.38 8.90 13.44
C LYS A 222 -16.02 8.64 11.97
N MET A 223 -15.53 7.43 11.68
CA MET A 223 -15.15 7.03 10.32
C MET A 223 -16.36 7.04 9.36
N GLU A 224 -17.50 6.48 9.78
CA GLU A 224 -18.73 6.45 8.96
C GLU A 224 -19.29 7.85 8.68
N HIS A 225 -19.24 8.76 9.66
CA HIS A 225 -19.60 10.16 9.42
C HIS A 225 -18.72 10.80 8.34
N ARG A 226 -17.41 10.59 8.40
CA ARG A 226 -16.47 11.11 7.38
C ARG A 226 -16.68 10.48 6.00
N ILE A 227 -17.01 9.19 5.95
CA ILE A 227 -17.36 8.46 4.72
C ILE A 227 -18.60 9.09 4.07
N LEU A 228 -19.68 9.29 4.84
CA LEU A 228 -20.93 9.88 4.34
C LEU A 228 -20.73 11.31 3.80
N GLU A 229 -19.77 12.07 4.34
CA GLU A 229 -19.39 13.38 3.78
C GLU A 229 -18.61 13.25 2.46
N ALA A 230 -17.72 12.27 2.32
CA ALA A 230 -16.99 12.01 1.06
C ALA A 230 -17.93 11.55 -0.07
N GLU A 231 -18.88 10.68 0.26
CA GLU A 231 -19.77 10.05 -0.73
C GLU A 231 -20.73 11.01 -1.42
N LYS A 232 -20.92 12.22 -0.89
CA LYS A 232 -21.69 13.29 -1.55
C LYS A 232 -21.16 13.63 -2.95
N GLN A 233 -19.92 13.24 -3.26
CA GLN A 233 -19.23 13.55 -4.51
C GLN A 233 -18.84 12.31 -5.34
N SER A 234 -18.87 11.09 -4.78
CA SER A 234 -18.40 9.87 -5.46
C SER A 234 -18.85 8.59 -4.73
N SER A 235 -19.26 7.54 -5.45
CA SER A 235 -19.70 6.25 -4.86
C SER A 235 -18.57 5.24 -4.64
N PHE A 236 -17.32 5.69 -4.46
CA PHE A 236 -16.14 4.82 -4.35
C PHE A 236 -16.22 3.78 -3.22
N MET A 237 -17.04 4.00 -2.19
CA MET A 237 -17.24 3.01 -1.12
C MET A 237 -18.03 1.76 -1.55
N ASP A 238 -18.66 1.77 -2.73
CA ASP A 238 -19.24 0.57 -3.36
C ASP A 238 -18.21 -0.56 -3.50
N LEU A 239 -16.91 -0.21 -3.63
CA LEU A 239 -15.76 -1.13 -3.62
C LEU A 239 -15.72 -2.03 -2.37
N TRP A 240 -16.23 -1.55 -1.23
CA TRP A 240 -16.17 -2.22 0.06
C TRP A 240 -17.53 -2.35 0.74
N LYS A 241 -18.62 -2.36 -0.04
CA LYS A 241 -20.00 -2.45 0.47
C LYS A 241 -20.19 -3.59 1.49
N ASP A 242 -19.65 -4.80 1.21
CA ASP A 242 -19.78 -5.97 2.08
C ASP A 242 -19.09 -5.75 3.45
N ILE A 243 -17.98 -4.99 3.48
CA ILE A 243 -17.26 -4.61 4.71
C ILE A 243 -18.04 -3.52 5.45
N ARG A 244 -18.59 -2.55 4.71
CA ARG A 244 -19.36 -1.44 5.28
C ARG A 244 -20.69 -1.90 5.87
N GLU A 245 -21.43 -2.80 5.22
CA GLU A 245 -22.64 -3.43 5.77
C GLU A 245 -22.34 -4.08 7.14
N PHE A 246 -21.22 -4.82 7.24
CA PHE A 246 -20.75 -5.37 8.52
C PHE A 246 -20.44 -4.28 9.57
N VAL A 247 -19.79 -3.18 9.18
CA VAL A 247 -19.55 -2.03 10.06
C VAL A 247 -20.86 -1.39 10.52
N THR A 248 -21.81 -1.18 9.61
CA THR A 248 -23.14 -0.62 9.90
C THR A 248 -23.87 -1.46 10.94
N HIS A 249 -23.90 -2.80 10.78
CA HIS A 249 -24.49 -3.68 11.79
C HIS A 249 -23.82 -3.55 13.17
N LEU A 250 -22.47 -3.49 13.25
CA LEU A 250 -21.75 -3.29 14.51
C LEU A 250 -22.03 -1.93 15.17
N VAL A 251 -22.33 -0.91 14.39
CA VAL A 251 -22.54 0.45 14.88
C VAL A 251 -23.99 0.70 15.30
N PHE A 252 -24.97 0.12 14.60
CA PHE A 252 -26.38 0.48 14.71
C PHE A 252 -27.30 -0.64 15.27
N ASP A 253 -26.92 -1.93 15.21
CA ASP A 253 -27.82 -3.07 15.51
C ASP A 253 -27.60 -3.80 16.87
N LYS A 254 -27.09 -3.08 17.89
CA LYS A 254 -26.93 -3.48 19.34
C LYS A 254 -25.63 -4.26 19.70
N PRO A 255 -25.47 -4.69 20.97
CA PRO A 255 -24.95 -3.89 22.07
C PRO A 255 -23.52 -4.31 22.49
N THR A 256 -22.87 -3.48 23.30
CA THR A 256 -21.51 -3.65 23.86
C THR A 256 -21.05 -5.10 24.05
N MET A 257 -20.11 -5.56 23.21
CA MET A 257 -19.24 -6.70 23.53
C MET A 257 -18.02 -6.23 24.32
N THR A 258 -17.69 -6.98 25.37
CA THR A 258 -16.51 -6.81 26.22
C THR A 258 -15.26 -7.36 25.54
N GLN A 259 -14.15 -6.61 25.66
CA GLN A 259 -12.83 -7.05 25.18
C GLN A 259 -12.28 -8.22 26.00
N GLU A 260 -11.96 -9.35 25.35
CA GLU A 260 -10.86 -10.23 25.74
C GLU A 260 -10.16 -10.77 24.49
N GLY A 261 -8.83 -10.65 24.43
CA GLY A 261 -8.02 -11.16 23.32
C GLY A 261 -6.85 -10.24 22.94
N LYS A 262 -5.67 -10.48 23.50
CA LYS A 262 -4.41 -9.83 23.08
C LYS A 262 -3.74 -10.63 21.96
N TYR A 263 -3.74 -10.14 20.73
CA TYR A 263 -2.77 -10.52 19.69
C TYR A 263 -2.43 -9.31 18.80
N VAL A 264 -1.19 -9.23 18.32
CA VAL A 264 -0.64 -8.08 17.59
C VAL A 264 -0.46 -8.46 16.11
N TYR A 265 -1.05 -7.67 15.20
CA TYR A 265 -1.05 -7.95 13.75
C TYR A 265 -1.08 -6.64 12.93
N LEU A 266 -0.02 -6.34 12.17
CA LEU A 266 0.16 -5.08 11.40
C LEU A 266 0.31 -5.39 9.89
N ASP A 267 0.11 -4.45 8.96
CA ASP A 267 -0.29 -4.76 7.56
C ASP A 267 0.69 -4.35 6.40
N PHE A 268 0.23 -4.17 5.13
CA PHE A 268 1.06 -4.16 3.89
C PHE A 268 0.54 -3.28 2.71
N VAL A 269 1.43 -2.58 1.96
CA VAL A 269 1.14 -1.89 0.67
C VAL A 269 2.18 -2.14 -0.46
N ASP A 270 3.49 -2.20 -0.18
CA ASP A 270 4.54 -2.28 -1.23
C ASP A 270 4.68 -3.63 -1.97
N ALA A 271 3.71 -4.52 -1.74
CA ALA A 271 3.61 -5.89 -2.25
C ALA A 271 3.66 -6.02 -3.76
N PHE A 272 3.01 -5.05 -4.40
CA PHE A 272 2.46 -5.20 -5.73
C PHE A 272 3.54 -5.17 -6.81
N VAL A 273 4.72 -4.68 -6.44
CA VAL A 273 5.88 -4.43 -7.30
C VAL A 273 6.76 -5.67 -7.47
N GLU A 274 6.95 -6.49 -6.44
CA GLU A 274 7.72 -7.75 -6.53
C GLU A 274 7.07 -8.74 -7.53
N ALA A 275 5.74 -8.70 -7.64
CA ALA A 275 4.98 -9.44 -8.65
C ALA A 275 5.37 -9.02 -10.09
N ILE A 276 5.62 -7.73 -10.31
CA ILE A 276 6.04 -7.18 -11.60
C ILE A 276 7.49 -7.59 -11.91
N LEU A 277 8.38 -7.43 -10.93
CA LEU A 277 9.80 -7.77 -11.04
C LEU A 277 10.06 -9.25 -11.32
N ALA A 278 9.25 -10.14 -10.75
CA ALA A 278 9.38 -11.55 -11.03
C ALA A 278 9.19 -11.86 -12.53
N MET A 279 8.34 -11.11 -13.26
CA MET A 279 8.04 -11.33 -14.68
C MET A 279 9.19 -11.09 -15.68
N GLU A 280 10.25 -10.36 -15.31
CA GLU A 280 11.34 -10.02 -16.24
C GLU A 280 12.66 -10.76 -15.96
N THR A 281 12.82 -11.40 -14.80
CA THR A 281 14.08 -12.07 -14.42
C THR A 281 14.38 -13.39 -15.17
N THR A 282 13.54 -13.83 -16.11
CA THR A 282 13.77 -15.05 -16.92
C THR A 282 13.51 -14.88 -18.42
N SER A 283 13.26 -13.67 -18.91
CA SER A 283 13.17 -13.38 -20.36
C SER A 283 14.54 -13.10 -21.02
N SER A 284 15.63 -13.17 -20.24
CA SER A 284 17.01 -12.96 -20.69
C SER A 284 17.80 -14.28 -20.64
N THR A 285 17.62 -15.11 -21.66
CA THR A 285 18.50 -16.23 -22.03
C THR A 285 18.99 -16.03 -23.46
#